data_AF-A0A5B9MJS9-F1
#
_entry.id   AF-A0A5B9MJS9-F1
#
_cell.length_a   1.000
_cell.length_b   1.000
_cell.length_c   1.000
_cell.angle_alpha   90.00
_cell.angle_beta   90.00
_cell.angle_gamma   90.00
#
_symmetry.space_group_name_H-M   'P 1'
#
loop_
_entity.id
_entity.type
_entity.pdbx_description
1 polymer ?
#
loop_
_entity_poly.entity_id
_entity_poly.type
_entity_poly.pdbx_seq_one_letter_code
_entity_poly.pdbx_strand_id
1 'polypeptide(L)'
;MVLHSASVESLSQLFPLAAQLTEDRHAPPGGDPPGQRVYNRAMGTNDKPIFRSFDPLAEVFITERNLPHWFQVGAAMFITFRTADSLPKEVVLRWQRELEQWLDANQLPIELAESTVVQKSARHDELLGSLNTTQRRELKKLSDRLFHHSLDECHGECLLKRCELAELVANSLLFYDNVKYDLDRFVVMPNHVHAIVQFREGESLDVVSQSWLRYTARQINVSCQRSSAFWQPEPFDHIIRSPEQFEYLRQYVFDNPKKANLSKGEFLYFERAV
;
A
#
# COMPACT_ATOMS: atom_id res chain seq x y z
N MET A 1 -16.38 -7.79 -19.95
CA MET A 1 -15.57 -6.56 -19.79
C MET A 1 -16.46 -5.41 -20.21
N VAL A 2 -17.10 -4.76 -19.24
CA VAL A 2 -18.04 -3.66 -19.53
C VAL A 2 -17.43 -2.42 -18.90
N LEU A 3 -16.94 -1.51 -19.74
CA LEU A 3 -16.47 -0.18 -19.35
C LEU A 3 -17.73 0.68 -19.12
N HIS A 4 -17.95 1.17 -17.90
CA HIS A 4 -18.95 2.21 -17.66
C HIS A 4 -18.22 3.52 -17.39
N SER A 5 -18.43 4.51 -18.27
CA SER A 5 -18.10 5.90 -18.02
C SER A 5 -19.17 6.51 -17.12
N ALA A 6 -18.84 6.81 -15.87
CA ALA A 6 -19.72 7.58 -14.98
C ALA A 6 -19.20 9.02 -14.84
N SER A 7 -20.10 10.00 -14.91
CA SER A 7 -19.82 11.43 -14.81
C SER A 7 -19.37 11.84 -13.40
N VAL A 8 -18.41 12.77 -13.34
CA VAL A 8 -17.61 13.20 -12.17
C VAL A 8 -18.40 13.87 -11.03
N GLU A 9 -19.69 14.19 -11.20
CA GLU A 9 -20.44 15.00 -10.21
C GLU A 9 -21.16 14.22 -9.09
N SER A 10 -21.26 12.88 -9.12
CA SER A 10 -21.98 12.12 -8.08
C SER A 10 -21.10 11.46 -7.01
N LEU A 11 -19.79 11.70 -6.99
CA LEU A 11 -18.85 11.01 -6.09
C LEU A 11 -17.98 11.96 -5.24
N SER A 12 -18.25 13.27 -5.29
CA SER A 12 -17.58 14.31 -4.49
C SER A 12 -17.83 14.22 -2.97
N GLN A 13 -18.63 13.25 -2.51
CA GLN A 13 -18.85 12.95 -1.08
C GLN A 13 -18.05 11.74 -0.56
N LEU A 14 -17.18 11.14 -1.37
CA LEU A 14 -16.35 10.00 -0.99
C LEU A 14 -14.92 10.43 -0.60
N PHE A 15 -14.79 10.75 0.69
CA PHE A 15 -13.57 10.72 1.50
C PHE A 15 -12.49 11.81 1.30
N PRO A 16 -12.20 12.50 2.42
CA PRO A 16 -10.82 12.68 2.87
C PRO A 16 -10.66 12.11 4.29
N LEU A 17 -9.56 11.38 4.58
CA LEU A 17 -8.85 11.45 5.86
C LEU A 17 -7.51 10.67 5.96
N ALA A 18 -6.62 10.80 4.98
CA ALA A 18 -5.18 10.62 5.27
C ALA A 18 -4.55 11.93 5.83
N ALA A 19 -5.34 13.00 6.01
CA ALA A 19 -4.86 14.36 6.27
C ALA A 19 -5.32 14.98 7.61
N GLN A 20 -5.68 14.21 8.64
CA GLN A 20 -6.02 14.77 9.97
C GLN A 20 -5.27 14.11 11.12
N LEU A 21 -3.97 13.91 10.94
CA LEU A 21 -3.04 13.84 12.06
C LEU A 21 -2.04 14.97 11.88
N THR A 22 -2.25 16.09 12.60
CA THR A 22 -1.24 16.94 13.29
C THR A 22 -1.69 18.40 13.40
N GLU A 23 -2.44 18.72 14.47
CA GLU A 23 -2.22 19.97 15.22
C GLU A 23 -1.28 19.61 16.38
N ASP A 24 0.03 19.82 16.19
CA ASP A 24 0.95 20.48 17.14
C ASP A 24 2.43 20.27 16.76
N ARG A 25 2.94 21.32 16.11
CA ARG A 25 4.27 21.97 16.16
C ARG A 25 5.60 21.20 16.32
N HIS A 26 6.53 21.68 15.48
CA HIS A 26 8.01 21.65 15.50
C HIS A 26 8.71 20.49 14.77
N ALA A 27 8.99 20.74 13.48
CA ALA A 27 10.00 20.02 12.72
C ALA A 27 11.42 20.35 13.24
N PRO A 28 12.28 19.36 13.54
CA PRO A 28 13.71 19.58 13.67
C PRO A 28 14.41 19.54 12.30
N PRO A 29 15.61 20.13 12.16
CA PRO A 29 16.28 20.27 10.88
C PRO A 29 16.85 18.93 10.40
N GLY A 30 16.99 18.82 9.08
CA GLY A 30 17.45 17.64 8.36
C GLY A 30 18.65 16.95 8.98
N GLY A 31 18.53 15.64 9.13
CA GLY A 31 19.62 14.72 9.41
C GLY A 31 19.60 13.61 8.37
N ASP A 32 20.78 13.28 7.85
CA ASP A 32 20.95 12.16 6.92
C ASP A 32 20.41 10.85 7.53
N PRO A 33 19.77 9.98 6.73
CA PRO A 33 19.37 8.66 7.21
C PRO A 33 20.62 7.84 7.59
N PRO A 34 20.56 7.04 8.68
CA PRO A 34 21.69 6.26 9.15
C PRO A 34 21.98 5.08 8.21
N GLY A 35 22.83 5.34 7.21
CA GLY A 35 23.66 4.38 6.51
C GLY A 35 22.94 3.26 5.75
N GLN A 36 22.59 3.51 4.50
CA GLN A 36 22.33 2.48 3.49
C GLN A 36 23.09 2.81 2.20
N ARG A 37 23.49 1.77 1.45
CA ARG A 37 24.10 1.92 0.13
C ARG A 37 23.06 2.54 -0.81
N VAL A 38 23.20 3.83 -1.05
CA VAL A 38 22.44 4.54 -2.07
C VAL A 38 22.82 3.98 -3.43
N TYR A 39 21.92 3.23 -4.06
CA TYR A 39 22.08 2.76 -5.45
C TYR A 39 21.86 3.94 -6.41
N ASN A 40 22.87 4.80 -6.54
CA ASN A 40 22.90 5.84 -7.56
C ASN A 40 23.33 5.21 -8.90
N ARG A 41 22.38 4.80 -9.75
CA ARG A 41 22.68 4.54 -11.16
C ARG A 41 22.58 5.85 -11.93
N ALA A 42 23.67 6.27 -12.57
CA ALA A 42 23.72 7.47 -13.41
C ALA A 42 22.68 7.39 -14.54
N MET A 43 21.93 8.49 -14.73
CA MET A 43 20.80 8.60 -15.66
C MET A 43 21.26 8.71 -17.12
N GLY A 44 20.52 8.05 -18.02
CA GLY A 44 20.67 8.13 -19.48
C GLY A 44 19.71 9.10 -20.17
N THR A 45 18.88 9.85 -19.44
CA THR A 45 17.99 10.89 -19.99
C THR A 45 17.92 12.07 -19.03
N ASN A 46 17.99 13.29 -19.55
CA ASN A 46 18.11 14.53 -18.78
C ASN A 46 16.82 14.98 -18.05
N ASP A 47 15.70 14.29 -18.21
CA ASP A 47 14.43 14.66 -17.60
C ASP A 47 14.15 13.83 -16.34
N LYS A 48 14.16 14.52 -15.19
CA LYS A 48 13.70 13.98 -13.92
C LYS A 48 12.18 13.76 -14.00
N PRO A 49 11.67 12.58 -13.59
CA PRO A 49 10.23 12.35 -13.62
C PRO A 49 9.50 13.30 -12.68
N ILE A 50 8.43 13.92 -13.17
CA ILE A 50 7.52 14.73 -12.36
C ILE A 50 6.39 13.82 -11.89
N PHE A 51 6.29 13.62 -10.58
CA PHE A 51 5.22 12.87 -9.95
C PHE A 51 3.96 13.73 -9.85
N ARG A 52 2.90 13.36 -10.58
CA ARG A 52 1.65 14.15 -10.62
C ARG A 52 0.63 13.60 -9.64
N SER A 53 -0.15 14.49 -9.04
CA SER A 53 -1.36 14.09 -8.30
C SER A 53 -2.48 13.74 -9.28
N PHE A 54 -3.51 13.07 -8.75
CA PHE A 54 -4.77 12.82 -9.42
C PHE A 54 -5.34 14.10 -10.06
N ASP A 55 -5.70 14.01 -11.33
CA ASP A 55 -6.42 15.04 -12.07
C ASP A 55 -7.88 14.62 -12.27
N PRO A 56 -8.86 15.30 -11.64
CA PRO A 56 -10.29 14.95 -11.78
C PRO A 56 -10.86 15.20 -13.18
N LEU A 57 -10.15 15.92 -14.05
CA LEU A 57 -10.58 16.24 -15.42
C LEU A 57 -10.03 15.28 -16.47
N ALA A 58 -9.02 14.48 -16.13
CA ALA A 58 -8.41 13.52 -17.03
C ALA A 58 -9.07 12.13 -16.93
N GLU A 59 -8.79 11.27 -17.90
CA GLU A 59 -9.34 9.91 -17.96
C GLU A 59 -8.92 9.08 -16.73
N VAL A 60 -9.87 8.30 -16.20
CA VAL A 60 -9.67 7.42 -15.06
C VAL A 60 -10.17 6.03 -15.43
N PHE A 61 -9.31 5.04 -15.23
CA PHE A 61 -9.64 3.63 -15.39
C PHE A 61 -9.99 3.07 -14.01
N ILE A 62 -11.18 2.47 -13.90
CA ILE A 62 -11.61 1.80 -12.67
C ILE A 62 -11.78 0.32 -13.00
N THR A 63 -11.00 -0.53 -12.33
CA THR A 63 -11.19 -1.97 -12.36
C THR A 63 -11.68 -2.45 -11.00
N GLU A 64 -12.52 -3.48 -10.97
CA GLU A 64 -13.00 -4.08 -9.73
C GLU A 64 -12.59 -5.55 -9.68
N ARG A 65 -11.87 -5.90 -8.61
CA ARG A 65 -11.68 -7.29 -8.17
C ARG A 65 -12.28 -7.45 -6.78
N ASN A 66 -11.45 -7.47 -5.73
CA ASN A 66 -11.95 -7.45 -4.35
C ASN A 66 -12.16 -6.01 -3.84
N LEU A 67 -11.44 -5.04 -4.42
CA LEU A 67 -11.61 -3.61 -4.21
C LEU A 67 -11.60 -2.84 -5.54
N PRO A 68 -12.17 -1.62 -5.60
CA PRO A 68 -12.05 -0.76 -6.77
C PRO A 68 -10.64 -0.19 -6.86
N HIS A 69 -9.96 -0.44 -7.96
CA HIS A 69 -8.62 0.08 -8.26
C HIS A 69 -8.75 1.25 -9.23
N TRP A 70 -8.31 2.43 -8.79
CA TRP A 70 -8.37 3.66 -9.58
C TRP A 70 -7.01 3.90 -10.21
N PHE A 71 -6.97 3.92 -11.53
CA PHE A 71 -5.75 4.12 -12.28
C PHE A 71 -5.88 5.32 -13.21
N GLN A 72 -4.88 6.20 -13.19
CA GLN A 72 -4.74 7.31 -14.11
C GLN A 72 -3.31 7.36 -14.59
N VAL A 73 -3.14 7.36 -15.92
CA VAL A 73 -1.82 7.37 -16.54
C VAL A 73 -1.07 8.62 -16.09
N GLY A 74 0.16 8.44 -15.63
CA GLY A 74 1.00 9.55 -15.18
C GLY A 74 0.60 10.16 -13.84
N ALA A 75 -0.34 9.59 -13.08
CA ALA A 75 -0.57 9.94 -11.68
C ALA A 75 0.28 9.04 -10.77
N ALA A 76 0.82 9.63 -9.69
CA ALA A 76 1.53 8.90 -8.67
C ALA A 76 0.57 8.05 -7.84
N MET A 77 1.01 6.84 -7.51
CA MET A 77 0.27 5.86 -6.73
C MET A 77 1.12 5.36 -5.59
N PHE A 78 0.47 5.11 -4.46
CA PHE A 78 1.03 4.35 -3.36
C PHE A 78 0.56 2.91 -3.47
N ILE A 79 1.50 1.97 -3.43
CA ILE A 79 1.24 0.53 -3.56
C ILE A 79 1.78 -0.17 -2.33
N THR A 80 1.01 -1.12 -1.82
CA THR A 80 1.44 -2.08 -0.80
C THR A 80 1.17 -3.50 -1.26
N PHE A 81 2.18 -4.36 -1.26
CA PHE A 81 1.99 -5.81 -1.39
C PHE A 81 2.67 -6.53 -0.23
N ARG A 82 2.08 -7.65 0.20
CA ARG A 82 2.44 -8.33 1.45
C ARG A 82 2.54 -9.83 1.27
N THR A 83 3.36 -10.48 2.08
CA THR A 83 3.50 -11.94 2.05
C THR A 83 2.19 -12.62 2.45
N ALA A 84 1.99 -13.85 1.97
CA ALA A 84 0.76 -14.60 2.19
C ALA A 84 0.46 -14.82 3.69
N ASP A 85 1.51 -14.92 4.50
CA ASP A 85 1.52 -15.18 5.94
C ASP A 85 1.63 -13.91 6.81
N SER A 86 1.64 -12.71 6.22
CA SER A 86 1.87 -11.45 6.95
C SER A 86 0.77 -11.10 7.96
N LEU A 87 -0.39 -11.74 7.86
CA LEU A 87 -1.53 -11.59 8.76
C LEU A 87 -2.00 -12.99 9.21
N PRO A 88 -1.29 -13.61 10.17
CA PRO A 88 -1.64 -14.93 10.67
C PRO A 88 -2.98 -14.88 11.42
N LYS A 89 -3.60 -16.06 11.62
CA LYS A 89 -4.97 -16.19 12.12
C LYS A 89 -5.19 -15.46 13.45
N GLU A 90 -4.24 -15.54 14.35
CA GLU A 90 -4.27 -14.89 15.67
C GLU A 90 -4.33 -13.37 15.58
N VAL A 91 -3.66 -12.77 14.58
CA VAL A 91 -3.68 -11.33 14.32
C VAL A 91 -5.03 -10.91 13.76
N VAL A 92 -5.57 -11.70 12.81
CA VAL A 92 -6.92 -11.48 12.25
C VAL A 92 -7.99 -11.59 13.35
N LEU A 93 -7.87 -12.57 14.25
CA LEU A 93 -8.79 -12.73 15.38
C LEU A 93 -8.65 -11.62 16.44
N ARG A 94 -7.45 -11.04 16.63
CA ARG A 94 -7.27 -9.85 17.47
C ARG A 94 -7.98 -8.65 16.84
N TRP A 95 -7.75 -8.42 15.55
CA TRP A 95 -8.42 -7.35 14.80
C TRP A 95 -9.94 -7.48 14.86
N GLN A 96 -10.49 -8.68 14.63
CA GLN A 96 -11.92 -8.95 14.75
C GLN A 96 -12.47 -8.52 16.11
N ARG A 97 -11.82 -8.94 17.22
CA ARG A 97 -12.25 -8.59 18.57
C ARG A 97 -12.22 -7.08 18.84
N GLU A 98 -11.23 -6.36 18.32
CA GLU A 98 -11.17 -4.90 18.46
C GLU A 98 -12.30 -4.21 17.68
N LEU A 99 -12.65 -4.71 16.50
CA LEU A 99 -13.81 -4.23 15.75
C LEU A 99 -15.13 -4.55 16.49
N GLU A 100 -15.30 -5.76 17.02
CA GLU A 100 -16.48 -6.15 17.80
C GLU A 100 -16.69 -5.22 18.99
N GLN A 101 -15.63 -4.94 19.76
CA GLN A 101 -15.69 -4.02 20.90
C GLN A 101 -16.10 -2.60 20.48
N TRP A 102 -15.55 -2.10 19.38
CA TRP A 102 -15.92 -0.77 18.89
C TRP A 102 -17.36 -0.73 18.37
N LEU A 103 -17.79 -1.75 17.63
CA LEU A 103 -19.16 -1.85 17.12
C LEU A 103 -20.17 -1.90 18.26
N ASP A 104 -19.92 -2.74 19.28
CA ASP A 104 -20.77 -2.87 20.47
C ASP A 104 -20.86 -1.54 21.25
N ALA A 105 -19.72 -0.88 21.49
CA ALA A 105 -19.67 0.43 22.16
C ALA A 105 -20.44 1.53 21.40
N ASN A 106 -20.55 1.41 20.07
CA ASN A 106 -21.29 2.34 19.22
C ASN A 106 -22.72 1.86 18.89
N GLN A 107 -23.18 0.76 19.50
CA GLN A 107 -24.51 0.16 19.26
C GLN A 107 -24.74 -0.19 17.78
N LEU A 108 -23.70 -0.72 17.14
CA LEU A 108 -23.69 -1.16 15.74
C LEU A 108 -23.68 -2.69 15.63
N PRO A 109 -24.09 -3.28 14.48
CA PRO A 109 -24.08 -4.72 14.28
C PRO A 109 -22.68 -5.32 14.43
N ILE A 110 -22.46 -6.17 15.43
CA ILE A 110 -21.15 -6.78 15.73
C ILE A 110 -20.68 -7.73 14.61
N GLU A 111 -21.60 -8.28 13.83
CA GLU A 111 -21.32 -9.17 12.70
C GLU A 111 -20.59 -8.46 11.54
N LEU A 112 -20.54 -7.11 11.58
CA LEU A 112 -19.67 -6.34 10.70
C LEU A 112 -18.19 -6.63 10.95
N ALA A 113 -17.79 -7.02 12.15
CA ALA A 113 -16.38 -7.30 12.46
C ALA A 113 -15.84 -8.49 11.65
N GLU A 114 -16.49 -9.67 11.76
CA GLU A 114 -16.07 -10.88 11.04
C GLU A 114 -16.08 -10.66 9.53
N SER A 115 -17.15 -10.07 9.01
CA SER A 115 -17.30 -9.82 7.58
C SER A 115 -16.33 -8.75 7.03
N THR A 116 -15.80 -7.88 7.90
CA THR A 116 -14.75 -6.91 7.53
C THR A 116 -13.38 -7.57 7.40
N VAL A 117 -13.08 -8.62 8.17
CA VAL A 117 -11.72 -9.21 8.23
C VAL A 117 -11.53 -10.48 7.41
N VAL A 118 -12.58 -11.30 7.22
CA VAL A 118 -12.46 -12.61 6.55
C VAL A 118 -12.77 -12.52 5.05
N GLN A 119 -13.94 -11.99 4.69
CA GLN A 119 -14.35 -11.74 3.30
C GLN A 119 -15.66 -10.96 3.25
N LYS A 120 -15.78 -10.01 2.31
CA LYS A 120 -17.04 -9.33 2.01
C LYS A 120 -18.03 -10.36 1.45
N SER A 121 -19.17 -10.51 2.12
CA SER A 121 -20.28 -11.37 1.71
C SER A 121 -21.51 -10.52 1.40
N ALA A 122 -22.54 -11.07 0.76
CA ALA A 122 -23.80 -10.34 0.54
C ALA A 122 -24.39 -9.78 1.86
N ARG A 123 -24.18 -10.49 2.97
CA ARG A 123 -24.54 -10.03 4.32
C ARG A 123 -23.74 -8.80 4.77
N HIS A 124 -22.49 -8.68 4.34
CA HIS A 124 -21.66 -7.51 4.65
C HIS A 124 -22.23 -6.23 4.04
N ASP A 125 -22.64 -6.28 2.77
CA ASP A 125 -23.18 -5.11 2.07
C ASP A 125 -24.52 -4.66 2.65
N GLU A 126 -25.36 -5.62 3.07
CA GLU A 126 -26.60 -5.33 3.80
C GLU A 126 -26.33 -4.63 5.14
N LEU A 127 -25.41 -5.18 5.94
CA LEU A 127 -25.05 -4.60 7.23
C LEU A 127 -24.42 -3.22 7.06
N LEU A 128 -23.49 -3.04 6.12
CA LEU A 128 -22.95 -1.72 5.78
C LEU A 128 -24.06 -0.76 5.32
N GLY A 129 -25.04 -1.28 4.58
CA GLY A 129 -26.26 -0.60 4.17
C GLY A 129 -27.00 0.10 5.31
N SER A 130 -27.05 -0.54 6.48
CA SER A 130 -27.72 0.00 7.67
C SER A 130 -26.97 1.15 8.36
N LEU A 131 -25.67 1.32 8.10
CA LEU A 131 -24.87 2.40 8.70
C LEU A 131 -25.05 3.70 7.91
N ASN A 132 -25.08 4.83 8.63
CA ASN A 132 -25.01 6.15 8.01
C ASN A 132 -23.58 6.48 7.52
N THR A 133 -23.45 7.54 6.72
CA THR A 133 -22.18 7.94 6.10
C THR A 133 -21.04 8.14 7.12
N THR A 134 -21.33 8.74 8.27
CA THR A 134 -20.34 8.96 9.32
C THR A 134 -19.89 7.63 9.93
N GLN A 135 -20.82 6.75 10.28
CA GLN A 135 -20.52 5.43 10.84
C GLN A 135 -19.69 4.58 9.88
N ARG A 136 -20.05 4.55 8.58
CA ARG A 136 -19.26 3.83 7.56
C ARG A 136 -17.84 4.36 7.47
N ARG A 137 -17.68 5.69 7.52
CA ARG A 137 -16.37 6.35 7.49
C ARG A 137 -15.53 6.00 8.72
N GLU A 138 -16.11 6.04 9.91
CA GLU A 138 -15.38 5.71 11.15
C GLU A 138 -15.01 4.22 11.22
N LEU A 139 -15.93 3.33 10.84
CA LEU A 139 -15.63 1.89 10.73
C LEU A 139 -14.48 1.64 9.76
N LYS A 140 -14.52 2.25 8.58
CA LYS A 140 -13.46 2.13 7.58
C LYS A 140 -12.12 2.65 8.14
N LYS A 141 -12.09 3.83 8.75
CA LYS A 141 -10.87 4.39 9.35
C LYS A 141 -10.28 3.46 10.41
N LEU A 142 -11.12 2.93 11.29
CA LEU A 142 -10.69 1.99 12.32
C LEU A 142 -10.11 0.72 11.69
N SER A 143 -10.84 0.14 10.74
CA SER A 143 -10.43 -1.05 9.99
C SER A 143 -9.08 -0.85 9.29
N ASP A 144 -8.92 0.23 8.53
CA ASP A 144 -7.66 0.58 7.85
C ASP A 144 -6.52 0.76 8.86
N ARG A 145 -6.76 1.46 9.98
CA ARG A 145 -5.75 1.69 11.04
C ARG A 145 -5.27 0.36 11.63
N LEU A 146 -6.19 -0.54 11.95
CA LEU A 146 -5.87 -1.85 12.53
C LEU A 146 -5.13 -2.74 11.54
N PHE A 147 -5.50 -2.69 10.25
CA PHE A 147 -4.80 -3.37 9.19
C PHE A 147 -3.35 -2.89 9.05
N HIS A 148 -3.14 -1.57 8.89
CA HIS A 148 -1.80 -0.99 8.74
C HIS A 148 -0.93 -1.24 9.97
N HIS A 149 -1.49 -1.05 11.17
CA HIS A 149 -0.76 -1.32 12.40
C HIS A 149 -0.32 -2.80 12.51
N SER A 150 -1.24 -3.73 12.22
CA SER A 150 -0.92 -5.16 12.25
C SER A 150 0.11 -5.54 11.18
N LEU A 151 0.11 -4.88 10.02
CA LEU A 151 1.09 -5.13 8.98
C LEU A 151 2.49 -4.62 9.38
N ASP A 152 2.56 -3.43 9.98
CA ASP A 152 3.80 -2.80 10.45
C ASP A 152 4.46 -3.58 11.62
N GLU A 153 3.70 -4.38 12.37
CA GLU A 153 4.24 -5.30 13.41
C GLU A 153 5.05 -6.47 12.84
N CYS A 154 5.09 -6.66 11.52
CA CYS A 154 5.93 -7.67 10.87
C CYS A 154 5.66 -9.11 11.37
N HIS A 155 4.42 -9.58 11.32
CA HIS A 155 4.06 -10.98 11.61
C HIS A 155 4.43 -11.94 10.46
N GLY A 156 4.37 -13.24 10.74
CA GLY A 156 4.69 -14.31 9.79
C GLY A 156 6.18 -14.71 9.83
N GLU A 157 6.63 -15.44 8.82
CA GLU A 157 8.01 -15.94 8.72
C GLU A 157 9.04 -14.83 8.50
N CYS A 158 8.61 -13.64 8.04
CA CYS A 158 9.48 -12.48 7.83
C CYS A 158 10.69 -12.76 6.94
N LEU A 159 10.49 -13.54 5.86
CA LEU A 159 11.59 -13.97 4.98
C LEU A 159 12.37 -12.80 4.37
N LEU A 160 11.76 -11.62 4.20
CA LEU A 160 12.44 -10.45 3.64
C LEU A 160 13.38 -9.75 4.64
N LYS A 161 13.48 -10.20 5.90
CA LYS A 161 14.61 -9.82 6.78
C LYS A 161 15.96 -10.31 6.25
N ARG A 162 15.94 -11.35 5.41
CA ARG A 162 17.13 -11.86 4.74
C ARG A 162 17.50 -10.90 3.62
N CYS A 163 18.64 -10.23 3.74
CA CYS A 163 19.04 -9.15 2.84
C CYS A 163 19.07 -9.59 1.38
N GLU A 164 19.46 -10.83 1.09
CA GLU A 164 19.50 -11.39 -0.25
C GLU A 164 18.09 -11.49 -0.89
N LEU A 165 17.05 -11.74 -0.09
CA LEU A 165 15.68 -11.82 -0.56
C LEU A 165 15.07 -10.42 -0.71
N ALA A 166 15.39 -9.49 0.21
CA ALA A 166 15.00 -8.09 0.07
C ALA A 166 15.62 -7.44 -1.18
N GLU A 167 16.90 -7.70 -1.44
CA GLU A 167 17.61 -7.22 -2.63
C GLU A 167 17.01 -7.78 -3.92
N LEU A 168 16.60 -9.05 -3.93
CA LEU A 168 15.91 -9.66 -5.05
C LEU A 168 14.60 -8.92 -5.38
N VAL A 169 13.81 -8.57 -4.36
CA VAL A 169 12.58 -7.78 -4.54
C VAL A 169 12.90 -6.37 -5.03
N ALA A 170 13.85 -5.69 -4.40
CA ALA A 170 14.28 -4.34 -4.78
C ALA A 170 14.77 -4.28 -6.23
N ASN A 171 15.59 -5.25 -6.66
CA ASN A 171 16.07 -5.36 -8.03
C ASN A 171 14.93 -5.59 -9.03
N SER A 172 13.90 -6.34 -8.65
CA SER A 172 12.71 -6.52 -9.48
C SER A 172 11.92 -5.22 -9.65
N LEU A 173 11.81 -4.39 -8.60
CA LEU A 173 11.16 -3.08 -8.68
C LEU A 173 11.97 -2.12 -9.54
N LEU A 174 13.30 -2.10 -9.38
CA LEU A 174 14.18 -1.20 -10.12
C LEU A 174 14.37 -1.59 -11.60
N PHE A 175 14.02 -2.81 -12.00
CA PHE A 175 14.32 -3.34 -13.33
C PHE A 175 13.77 -2.51 -14.49
N TYR A 176 12.52 -2.05 -14.37
CA TYR A 176 11.86 -1.20 -15.37
C TYR A 176 11.72 0.27 -14.92
N ASP A 177 12.45 0.66 -13.88
CA ASP A 177 12.51 2.06 -13.46
C ASP A 177 13.07 2.93 -14.60
N ASN A 178 12.42 4.05 -14.85
CA ASN A 178 12.67 4.91 -16.00
C ASN A 178 12.42 4.25 -17.37
N VAL A 179 11.66 3.14 -17.42
CA VAL A 179 11.23 2.51 -18.68
C VAL A 179 9.71 2.40 -18.72
N LYS A 180 9.12 1.60 -17.82
CA LYS A 180 7.67 1.36 -17.74
C LYS A 180 6.98 2.22 -16.70
N TYR A 181 7.72 2.61 -15.67
CA TYR A 181 7.27 3.42 -14.57
C TYR A 181 8.45 4.16 -13.96
N ASP A 182 8.14 5.15 -13.14
CA ASP A 182 9.09 5.92 -12.36
C ASP A 182 8.82 5.66 -10.87
N LEU A 183 9.82 5.17 -10.15
CA LEU A 183 9.77 4.98 -8.69
C LEU A 183 10.23 6.24 -7.97
N ASP A 184 9.45 6.75 -7.03
CA ASP A 184 9.91 7.82 -6.14
C ASP A 184 10.74 7.23 -5.00
N ARG A 185 10.14 6.30 -4.27
CA ARG A 185 10.76 5.58 -3.16
C ARG A 185 10.03 4.28 -2.88
N PHE A 186 10.72 3.35 -2.22
CA PHE A 186 10.10 2.16 -1.67
C PHE A 186 10.84 1.69 -0.43
N VAL A 187 10.15 0.90 0.38
CA VAL A 187 10.73 0.13 1.47
C VAL A 187 10.29 -1.33 1.37
N VAL A 188 11.28 -2.23 1.39
CA VAL A 188 11.07 -3.66 1.56
C VAL A 188 11.16 -3.95 3.05
N MET A 189 10.00 -4.18 3.65
CA MET A 189 9.82 -4.58 5.04
C MET A 189 9.88 -6.12 5.15
N PRO A 190 10.07 -6.68 6.36
CA PRO A 190 10.16 -8.12 6.61
C PRO A 190 9.10 -9.01 5.95
N ASN A 191 7.86 -8.52 5.85
CA ASN A 191 6.71 -9.26 5.33
C ASN A 191 5.87 -8.46 4.30
N HIS A 192 6.30 -7.27 3.89
CA HIS A 192 5.57 -6.44 2.93
C HIS A 192 6.48 -5.41 2.25
N VAL A 193 5.94 -4.72 1.25
CA VAL A 193 6.62 -3.64 0.53
C VAL A 193 5.66 -2.48 0.41
N HIS A 194 6.15 -1.26 0.67
CA HIS A 194 5.49 -0.02 0.28
C HIS A 194 6.27 0.65 -0.83
N ALA A 195 5.59 1.15 -1.87
CA ALA A 195 6.22 1.87 -2.97
C ALA A 195 5.37 3.06 -3.41
N ILE A 196 6.03 4.15 -3.77
CA ILE A 196 5.43 5.27 -4.50
C ILE A 196 5.93 5.19 -5.95
N VAL A 197 5.00 5.05 -6.89
CA VAL A 197 5.29 4.82 -8.30
C VAL A 197 4.37 5.63 -9.21
N GLN A 198 4.86 6.00 -10.38
CA GLN A 198 4.05 6.59 -11.45
C GLN A 198 4.22 5.76 -12.72
N PHE A 199 3.11 5.27 -13.28
CA PHE A 199 3.14 4.48 -14.51
C PHE A 199 3.15 5.38 -15.75
N ARG A 200 3.93 4.96 -16.75
CA ARG A 200 4.00 5.65 -18.04
C ARG A 200 2.90 5.17 -18.97
N GLU A 201 2.73 5.89 -20.07
CA GLU A 201 1.71 5.59 -21.06
C GLU A 201 1.84 4.16 -21.60
N GLY A 202 0.71 3.46 -21.73
CA GLY A 202 0.64 2.07 -22.17
C GLY A 202 0.94 1.01 -21.10
N GLU A 203 1.37 1.43 -19.91
CA GLU A 203 1.62 0.54 -18.78
C GLU A 203 0.53 0.68 -17.72
N SER A 204 0.33 -0.37 -16.91
CA SER A 204 -0.69 -0.38 -15.86
C SER A 204 -0.23 -1.12 -14.62
N LEU A 205 -0.81 -0.74 -13.48
CA LEU A 205 -0.57 -1.40 -12.20
C LEU A 205 -0.82 -2.90 -12.28
N ASP A 206 -1.93 -3.32 -12.89
CA ASP A 206 -2.32 -4.72 -12.97
C ASP A 206 -1.26 -5.60 -13.64
N VAL A 207 -0.69 -5.14 -14.75
CA VAL A 207 0.31 -5.91 -15.51
C VAL A 207 1.65 -5.91 -14.79
N VAL A 208 2.09 -4.74 -14.32
CA VAL A 208 3.41 -4.58 -13.71
C VAL A 208 3.47 -5.25 -12.33
N SER A 209 2.47 -5.05 -11.48
CA SER A 209 2.42 -5.68 -10.15
C SER A 209 2.39 -7.20 -10.26
N GLN A 210 1.58 -7.78 -11.17
CA GLN A 210 1.57 -9.22 -11.41
C GLN A 210 2.94 -9.73 -11.85
N SER A 211 3.66 -8.96 -12.68
CA SER A 211 5.02 -9.31 -13.08
C SER A 211 5.99 -9.32 -11.89
N TRP A 212 5.99 -8.28 -11.06
CA TRP A 212 6.83 -8.22 -9.85
C TRP A 212 6.53 -9.38 -8.91
N LEU A 213 5.26 -9.58 -8.56
CA LEU A 213 4.84 -10.59 -7.59
C LEU A 213 5.18 -12.00 -8.10
N ARG A 214 4.85 -12.31 -9.36
CA ARG A 214 5.11 -13.65 -9.93
C ARG A 214 6.61 -13.94 -10.03
N TYR A 215 7.40 -12.99 -10.51
CA TYR A 215 8.85 -13.18 -10.65
C TYR A 215 9.50 -13.39 -9.29
N THR A 216 9.27 -12.48 -8.35
CA THR A 216 9.90 -12.51 -7.03
C THR A 216 9.46 -13.70 -6.20
N ALA A 217 8.15 -14.05 -6.19
CA ALA A 217 7.66 -15.25 -5.50
C ALA A 217 8.34 -16.52 -6.00
N ARG A 218 8.48 -16.66 -7.34
CA ARG A 218 9.15 -17.82 -7.93
C ARG A 218 10.60 -17.93 -7.47
N GLN A 219 11.36 -16.84 -7.53
CA GLN A 219 12.77 -16.85 -7.16
C GLN A 219 12.96 -17.10 -5.66
N ILE A 220 12.16 -16.46 -4.82
CA ILE A 220 12.20 -16.66 -3.35
C ILE A 220 11.84 -18.11 -3.00
N ASN A 221 10.80 -18.67 -3.60
CA ASN A 221 10.42 -20.07 -3.37
C ASN A 221 11.54 -21.04 -3.75
N VAL A 222 12.26 -20.80 -4.85
CA VAL A 222 13.43 -21.62 -5.22
C VAL A 222 14.53 -21.48 -4.18
N SER A 223 14.91 -20.26 -3.80
CA SER A 223 15.95 -19.99 -2.81
C SER A 223 15.63 -20.56 -1.42
N CYS A 224 14.35 -20.62 -1.06
CA CYS A 224 13.88 -21.15 0.22
C CYS A 224 13.42 -22.62 0.16
N GLN A 225 13.48 -23.27 -1.00
CA GLN A 225 13.00 -24.65 -1.22
C GLN A 225 11.52 -24.84 -0.84
N ARG A 226 10.66 -23.89 -1.22
CA ARG A 226 9.22 -23.86 -0.94
C ARG A 226 8.40 -24.00 -2.21
N SER A 227 7.13 -24.39 -2.05
CA SER A 227 6.15 -24.51 -3.14
C SER A 227 4.82 -23.81 -2.83
N SER A 228 4.74 -23.04 -1.74
CA SER A 228 3.55 -22.30 -1.32
C SER A 228 3.45 -20.91 -1.97
N ALA A 229 2.27 -20.29 -1.89
CA ALA A 229 2.11 -18.89 -2.27
C ALA A 229 2.98 -18.00 -1.37
N PHE A 230 3.79 -17.14 -1.97
CA PHE A 230 4.66 -16.22 -1.24
C PHE A 230 3.97 -14.87 -0.98
N TRP A 231 3.31 -14.31 -1.99
CA TRP A 231 2.58 -13.04 -1.89
C TRP A 231 1.08 -13.27 -1.75
N GLN A 232 0.40 -12.32 -1.10
CA GLN A 232 -1.03 -12.14 -1.26
C GLN A 232 -1.34 -11.76 -2.73
N PRO A 233 -2.40 -12.32 -3.37
CA PRO A 233 -2.63 -12.16 -4.80
C PRO A 233 -2.90 -10.73 -5.29
N GLU A 234 -3.48 -9.88 -4.43
CA GLU A 234 -3.93 -8.54 -4.79
C GLU A 234 -3.17 -7.49 -3.96
N PRO A 235 -2.39 -6.61 -4.61
CA PRO A 235 -1.79 -5.48 -3.93
C PRO A 235 -2.89 -4.49 -3.50
N PHE A 236 -2.64 -3.78 -2.41
CA PHE A 236 -3.37 -2.57 -2.09
C PHE A 236 -2.75 -1.41 -2.88
N ASP A 237 -3.58 -0.54 -3.45
CA ASP A 237 -3.13 0.68 -4.09
C ASP A 237 -4.04 1.86 -3.80
N HIS A 238 -3.45 3.04 -3.89
CA HIS A 238 -4.12 4.31 -3.68
C HIS A 238 -3.51 5.38 -4.57
N ILE A 239 -4.31 5.97 -5.45
CA ILE A 239 -3.89 7.11 -6.27
C ILE A 239 -3.69 8.35 -5.39
N ILE A 240 -2.53 9.00 -5.53
CA ILE A 240 -2.16 10.15 -4.70
C ILE A 240 -2.88 11.39 -5.21
N ARG A 241 -3.68 12.03 -4.35
CA ARG A 241 -4.64 13.07 -4.76
C ARG A 241 -4.16 14.49 -4.55
N SER A 242 -3.08 14.70 -3.80
CA SER A 242 -2.52 16.03 -3.60
C SER A 242 -1.03 15.98 -3.29
N PRO A 243 -0.31 17.12 -3.43
CA PRO A 243 1.09 17.24 -3.02
C PRO A 243 1.30 16.96 -1.53
N GLU A 244 0.37 17.36 -0.67
CA GLU A 244 0.45 17.13 0.78
C GLU A 244 0.32 15.63 1.08
N GLN A 245 -0.57 14.93 0.38
CA GLN A 245 -0.68 13.48 0.50
C GLN A 245 0.58 12.78 -0.01
N PHE A 246 1.18 13.28 -1.09
CA PHE A 246 2.43 12.75 -1.63
C PHE A 246 3.54 12.83 -0.57
N GLU A 247 3.74 13.98 0.05
CA GLU A 247 4.77 14.16 1.08
C GLU A 247 4.49 13.36 2.35
N TYR A 248 3.22 13.27 2.77
CA TYR A 248 2.82 12.40 3.87
C TYR A 248 3.21 10.93 3.61
N LEU A 249 2.91 10.42 2.42
CA LEU A 249 3.23 9.03 2.05
C LEU A 249 4.74 8.83 1.92
N ARG A 250 5.47 9.84 1.43
CA ARG A 250 6.94 9.82 1.39
C ARG A 250 7.55 9.62 2.77
N GLN A 251 7.08 10.41 3.75
CA GLN A 251 7.49 10.30 5.14
C GLN A 251 7.02 8.98 5.76
N TYR A 252 5.81 8.51 5.44
CA TYR A 252 5.30 7.22 5.91
C TYR A 252 6.22 6.07 5.48
N VAL A 253 6.61 6.00 4.20
CA VAL A 253 7.52 4.96 3.68
C VAL A 253 8.89 5.03 4.38
N PHE A 254 9.39 6.24 4.63
CA PHE A 254 10.67 6.45 5.31
C PHE A 254 10.64 6.03 6.79
N ASP A 255 9.57 6.36 7.51
CA ASP A 255 9.44 6.09 8.95
C ASP A 255 9.03 4.64 9.26
N ASN A 256 8.53 3.89 8.28
CA ASN A 256 7.95 2.57 8.52
C ASN A 256 8.93 1.60 9.23
N PRO A 257 10.20 1.46 8.81
CA PRO A 257 11.18 0.64 9.54
C PRO A 257 11.39 1.06 10.99
N LYS A 258 11.40 2.38 11.25
CA LYS A 258 11.56 2.93 12.60
C LYS A 258 10.35 2.62 13.47
N LYS A 259 9.13 2.76 12.93
CA LYS A 259 7.88 2.41 13.62
C LYS A 259 7.82 0.92 13.97
N ALA A 260 8.36 0.08 13.10
CA ALA A 260 8.47 -1.37 13.30
C ALA A 260 9.67 -1.79 14.19
N ASN A 261 10.43 -0.83 14.75
CA ASN A 261 11.64 -1.07 15.55
C ASN A 261 12.70 -1.96 14.85
N LEU A 262 12.82 -1.83 13.52
CA LEU A 262 13.76 -2.62 12.73
C LEU A 262 15.18 -2.07 12.80
N SER A 263 16.13 -2.98 12.94
CA SER A 263 17.56 -2.69 12.86
C SER A 263 18.04 -2.64 11.41
N LYS A 264 19.21 -2.03 11.21
CA LYS A 264 19.89 -2.02 9.91
C LYS A 264 20.11 -3.47 9.43
N GLY A 265 19.67 -3.75 8.20
CA GLY A 265 19.77 -5.08 7.58
C GLY A 265 18.48 -5.90 7.66
N GLU A 266 17.50 -5.50 8.46
CA GLU A 266 16.18 -6.15 8.52
C GLU A 266 15.17 -5.58 7.52
N PHE A 267 15.55 -4.51 6.81
CA PHE A 267 14.76 -3.85 5.78
C PHE A 267 15.69 -3.27 4.70
N LEU A 268 15.13 -2.95 3.54
CA LEU A 268 15.81 -2.25 2.45
C LEU A 268 14.99 -1.04 2.02
N TYR A 269 15.57 0.15 2.06
CA TYR A 269 14.93 1.38 1.60
C TYR A 269 15.64 1.93 0.36
N PHE A 270 14.84 2.46 -0.57
CA PHE A 270 15.30 3.15 -1.77
C PHE A 270 14.58 4.49 -1.87
N GLU A 271 15.32 5.52 -2.27
CA GLU A 271 14.81 6.83 -2.61
C GLU A 271 15.52 7.31 -3.88
N ARG A 272 14.73 7.84 -4.82
CA ARG A 272 15.25 8.46 -6.03
C ARG A 272 16.07 9.70 -5.68
N ALA A 273 17.27 9.80 -6.26
CA ALA A 273 18.09 10.99 -6.15
C ALA A 273 17.40 12.20 -6.79
N VAL A 274 17.31 13.30 -6.04
CA VAL A 274 16.59 14.53 -6.42
C VAL A 274 17.30 15.33 -7.50
#